data_AF-A0A417QT99-F1
#
_entry.id   AF-A0A417QT99-F1
#
_cell.length_a   1.000
_cell.length_b   1.000
_cell.length_c   1.000
_cell.angle_alpha   90.00
_cell.angle_beta   90.00
_cell.angle_gamma   90.00
#
_symmetry.space_group_name_H-M   'P 1'
#
loop_
_entity.id
_entity.type
_entity.pdbx_description
1 polymer ?
#
loop_
_entity_poly.entity_id
_entity_poly.type
_entity_poly.pdbx_seq_one_letter_code
_entity_poly.pdbx_strand_id
1 'polypeptide(L)'
;MAIIPAPKTHSDVAMNQHLIPRCYMKAWKHNSGNDPKVWLFDKSVGYCESNPENSDWTLRSFSTKEIMAKNGFHDIKAGFPYMPDEALHEIYDDILQFNVVCDGKNLNSPELLNQYFYDFDKWEIKDSSGIEFTEDEKRHLKEYFNNSRWTFVETEWAHTYENNWGEFIQSVENKIKQAYANRNTSTSSSVTQDELNTLMKYCMIYNWRSIAGNEIFNSIYDFIPFTDELKNVIIPEADRTYEDDVTAYDQMKHASIIKAFVDYLQSDSGKMKTIESAFMQRVAPVFLMTNDTNPFITSDVPSFTRDRADGLKDIIFVATPTLAIGYGRGETGKFIVSKLSQNEVLEYNKSIAKYGNKLVIKDQNYDVKQLFVGISKRIT
;
A
#
# COMPACT_ATOMS: atom_id res chain seq x y z
N MET A 1 -9.51 10.74 -42.14
CA MET A 1 -9.14 9.84 -41.04
C MET A 1 -8.53 10.73 -39.98
N ALA A 2 -9.19 10.84 -38.83
CA ALA A 2 -8.75 11.65 -37.72
C ALA A 2 -7.41 11.11 -37.20
N ILE A 3 -6.51 12.02 -36.79
CA ILE A 3 -5.24 11.65 -36.19
C ILE A 3 -5.46 11.53 -34.69
N ILE A 4 -5.70 10.30 -34.22
CA ILE A 4 -5.87 10.01 -32.79
C ILE A 4 -4.47 9.87 -32.17
N PRO A 5 -4.20 10.54 -31.03
CA PRO A 5 -2.90 10.43 -30.36
C PRO A 5 -2.63 8.99 -29.88
N ALA A 6 -1.34 8.66 -29.72
CA ALA A 6 -0.94 7.39 -29.12
C ALA A 6 -1.19 7.41 -27.59
N PRO A 7 -1.62 6.29 -26.97
CA PRO A 7 -1.86 6.25 -25.53
C PRO A 7 -0.60 6.55 -24.71
N LYS A 8 -0.76 7.30 -23.61
CA LYS A 8 0.32 7.63 -22.67
C LYS A 8 0.51 6.49 -21.68
N THR A 9 1.22 5.45 -22.14
CA THR A 9 1.34 4.17 -21.43
C THR A 9 2.45 4.13 -20.37
N HIS A 10 3.41 5.05 -20.38
CA HIS A 10 4.59 5.05 -19.47
C HIS A 10 5.24 3.68 -19.34
N SER A 11 5.77 3.14 -20.45
CA SER A 11 6.30 1.77 -20.52
C SER A 11 7.46 1.46 -19.55
N ASP A 12 8.10 2.51 -19.03
CA ASP A 12 9.16 2.46 -18.03
C ASP A 12 8.66 2.29 -16.59
N VAL A 13 7.37 2.53 -16.33
CA VAL A 13 6.76 2.37 -15.02
C VAL A 13 6.03 1.03 -14.92
N ALA A 14 6.11 0.34 -13.79
CA ALA A 14 5.47 -0.96 -13.63
C ALA A 14 3.94 -0.87 -13.70
N MET A 15 3.31 -1.82 -14.41
CA MET A 15 1.85 -2.02 -14.32
C MET A 15 1.48 -2.92 -13.14
N ASN A 16 2.26 -3.96 -12.85
CA ASN A 16 2.04 -4.79 -11.68
C ASN A 16 2.63 -4.10 -10.44
N GLN A 17 1.80 -3.33 -9.75
CA GLN A 17 2.19 -2.42 -8.68
C GLN A 17 2.02 -3.08 -7.32
N HIS A 18 3.10 -3.11 -6.55
CA HIS A 18 3.11 -3.80 -5.27
C HIS A 18 2.40 -2.95 -4.20
N LEU A 19 1.40 -3.52 -3.53
CA LEU A 19 0.85 -2.91 -2.32
C LEU A 19 1.90 -2.93 -1.21
N ILE A 20 2.65 -4.02 -1.08
CA ILE A 20 3.82 -4.11 -0.21
C ILE A 20 5.10 -4.20 -1.06
N PRO A 21 5.99 -3.19 -1.00
CA PRO A 21 7.22 -3.12 -1.79
C PRO A 21 8.06 -4.40 -1.81
N ARG A 22 8.56 -4.74 -3.00
CA ARG A 22 9.49 -5.85 -3.17
C ARG A 22 10.80 -5.62 -2.43
N CYS A 23 11.29 -4.38 -2.41
CA CYS A 23 12.53 -4.03 -1.71
C CYS A 23 12.43 -4.34 -0.20
N TYR A 24 11.24 -4.20 0.38
CA TYR A 24 10.94 -4.56 1.76
C TYR A 24 10.94 -6.08 1.98
N MET A 25 10.16 -6.82 1.19
CA MET A 25 10.03 -8.27 1.34
C MET A 25 11.35 -9.04 1.12
N LYS A 26 12.32 -8.45 0.40
CA LYS A 26 13.65 -9.04 0.18
C LYS A 26 14.37 -9.42 1.48
N ALA A 27 14.09 -8.76 2.60
CA ALA A 27 14.71 -9.10 3.89
C ALA A 27 14.30 -10.51 4.38
N TRP A 28 13.16 -11.05 3.92
CA TRP A 28 12.67 -12.39 4.23
C TRP A 28 12.98 -13.43 3.14
N LYS A 29 13.80 -13.10 2.13
CA LYS A 29 14.12 -14.06 1.07
C LYS A 29 14.82 -15.30 1.62
N HIS A 30 14.47 -16.47 1.08
CA HIS A 30 15.11 -17.75 1.44
C HIS A 30 16.19 -18.18 0.43
N ASN A 31 16.33 -17.47 -0.69
CA ASN A 31 17.27 -17.80 -1.76
C ASN A 31 18.29 -16.68 -2.04
N SER A 32 19.42 -17.06 -2.63
CA SER A 32 20.51 -16.14 -3.01
C SER A 32 20.42 -15.61 -4.44
N GLY A 33 19.40 -16.02 -5.21
CA GLY A 33 19.26 -15.66 -6.63
C GLY A 33 18.77 -14.24 -6.88
N ASN A 34 18.81 -13.84 -8.16
CA ASN A 34 18.36 -12.53 -8.65
C ASN A 34 16.83 -12.37 -8.68
N ASP A 35 16.09 -13.47 -8.50
CA ASP A 35 14.65 -13.47 -8.28
C ASP A 35 14.39 -13.85 -6.81
N PRO A 36 14.21 -12.87 -5.91
CA PRO A 36 14.01 -13.14 -4.49
C PRO A 36 12.69 -13.87 -4.27
N LYS A 37 12.77 -15.01 -3.58
CA LYS A 37 11.63 -15.85 -3.21
C LYS A 37 11.45 -15.88 -1.70
N VAL A 38 10.19 -15.92 -1.27
CA VAL A 38 9.78 -15.97 0.13
C VAL A 38 8.84 -17.15 0.36
N TRP A 39 8.75 -17.62 1.61
CA TRP A 39 7.71 -18.57 2.00
C TRP A 39 6.47 -17.80 2.39
N LEU A 40 5.32 -18.22 1.83
CA LEU A 40 4.04 -17.58 2.06
C LEU A 40 3.06 -18.58 2.68
N PHE A 41 2.36 -18.13 3.70
CA PHE A 41 1.12 -18.73 4.18
C PHE A 41 -0.04 -17.79 3.85
N ASP A 42 -1.00 -18.25 3.05
CA ASP A 42 -2.18 -17.47 2.68
C ASP A 42 -3.42 -18.00 3.42
N LYS A 43 -3.94 -17.19 4.35
CA LYS A 43 -5.12 -17.56 5.13
C LYS A 43 -6.35 -17.84 4.26
N SER A 44 -6.48 -17.16 3.12
CA SER A 44 -7.66 -17.31 2.25
C SER A 44 -7.73 -18.69 1.58
N VAL A 45 -6.63 -19.42 1.55
CA VAL A 45 -6.55 -20.76 0.96
C VAL A 45 -6.43 -21.84 2.02
N GLY A 46 -5.59 -21.61 3.04
CA GLY A 46 -5.19 -22.66 3.99
C GLY A 46 -5.87 -22.61 5.36
N TYR A 47 -6.41 -21.47 5.81
CA TYR A 47 -6.83 -21.29 7.19
C TYR A 47 -8.33 -21.52 7.40
N CYS A 48 -8.69 -22.43 8.30
CA CYS A 48 -10.06 -22.65 8.75
C CYS A 48 -10.26 -22.04 10.14
N GLU A 49 -10.83 -20.83 10.21
CA GLU A 49 -11.02 -20.12 11.48
C GLU A 49 -11.91 -20.89 12.47
N SER A 50 -12.98 -21.52 11.97
CA SER A 50 -13.92 -22.29 12.81
C SER A 50 -13.30 -23.57 13.40
N ASN A 51 -12.25 -24.10 12.75
CA ASN A 51 -11.52 -25.26 13.24
C ASN A 51 -10.05 -25.19 12.80
N PRO A 52 -9.21 -24.41 13.51
CA PRO A 52 -7.82 -24.18 13.12
C PRO A 52 -7.02 -25.49 12.94
N GLU A 53 -7.31 -26.51 13.74
CA GLU A 53 -6.66 -27.82 13.67
C GLU A 53 -6.74 -28.48 12.28
N ASN A 54 -7.79 -28.19 11.50
CA ASN A 54 -8.01 -28.73 10.16
C ASN A 54 -7.42 -27.83 9.04
N SER A 55 -6.69 -26.77 9.37
CA SER A 55 -6.09 -25.87 8.38
C SER A 55 -4.94 -26.54 7.62
N ASP A 56 -4.75 -26.17 6.36
CA ASP A 56 -3.54 -26.49 5.59
C ASP A 56 -2.43 -25.50 5.99
N TRP A 57 -1.53 -25.94 6.85
CA TRP A 57 -0.39 -25.14 7.35
C TRP A 57 0.79 -25.07 6.37
N THR A 58 0.64 -25.55 5.13
CA THR A 58 1.72 -25.64 4.16
C THR A 58 2.20 -24.25 3.72
N LEU A 59 3.51 -24.04 3.84
CA LEU A 59 4.19 -22.90 3.25
C LEU A 59 4.52 -23.15 1.79
N ARG A 60 4.26 -22.15 0.95
CA ARG A 60 4.56 -22.20 -0.48
C ARG A 60 5.55 -21.12 -0.87
N SER A 61 6.45 -21.44 -1.79
CA SER A 61 7.50 -20.53 -2.24
C SER A 61 6.99 -19.69 -3.41
N PHE A 62 7.05 -18.37 -3.30
CA PHE A 62 6.64 -17.43 -4.34
C PHE A 62 7.72 -16.43 -4.67
N SER A 63 7.78 -15.99 -5.93
CA SER A 63 8.58 -14.80 -6.27
C SER A 63 7.97 -13.58 -5.59
N THR A 64 8.82 -12.71 -5.05
CA THR A 64 8.39 -11.38 -4.57
C THR A 64 7.71 -10.55 -5.67
N LYS A 65 7.90 -10.89 -6.96
CA LYS A 65 7.23 -10.23 -8.10
C LYS A 65 5.74 -10.56 -8.20
N GLU A 66 5.32 -11.71 -7.68
CA GLU A 66 4.01 -12.32 -7.95
C GLU A 66 3.03 -12.17 -6.77
N ILE A 67 3.46 -11.58 -5.66
CA ILE A 67 2.67 -11.48 -4.43
C ILE A 67 2.44 -10.03 -4.04
N MET A 68 1.32 -9.77 -3.35
CA MET A 68 0.97 -8.47 -2.78
C MET A 68 1.02 -7.33 -3.81
N ALA A 69 0.54 -7.60 -5.03
CA ALA A 69 0.56 -6.65 -6.13
C ALA A 69 -0.79 -6.63 -6.85
N LYS A 70 -1.10 -5.49 -7.48
CA LYS A 70 -2.32 -5.24 -8.23
C LYS A 70 -1.97 -4.47 -9.50
N ASN A 71 -2.67 -4.76 -10.59
CA ASN A 71 -2.41 -4.09 -11.86
C ASN A 71 -2.94 -2.66 -11.85
N GLY A 72 -2.03 -1.70 -12.01
CA GLY A 72 -2.30 -0.28 -12.16
C GLY A 72 -3.04 0.34 -10.98
N PHE A 73 -2.95 -0.23 -9.77
CA PHE A 73 -3.71 0.25 -8.60
C PHE A 73 -3.44 1.72 -8.27
N HIS A 74 -2.20 2.19 -8.38
CA HIS A 74 -1.80 3.57 -8.14
C HIS A 74 -1.92 4.48 -9.36
N ASP A 75 -2.21 3.94 -10.55
CA ASP A 75 -2.30 4.71 -11.79
C ASP A 75 -3.61 5.49 -11.83
N ILE A 76 -3.59 6.79 -12.14
CA ILE A 76 -4.82 7.55 -12.41
C ILE A 76 -5.17 7.42 -13.90
N LYS A 77 -6.43 7.13 -14.22
CA LYS A 77 -6.92 6.91 -15.59
C LYS A 77 -8.16 7.75 -15.91
N ALA A 78 -8.51 7.82 -17.19
CA ALA A 78 -9.70 8.52 -17.67
C ALA A 78 -10.97 8.10 -16.92
N GLY A 79 -11.77 9.08 -16.50
CA GLY A 79 -13.01 8.89 -15.76
C GLY A 79 -12.84 8.62 -14.27
N PHE A 80 -11.60 8.59 -13.74
CA PHE A 80 -11.43 8.36 -12.31
C PHE A 80 -12.03 9.53 -11.49
N PRO A 81 -12.73 9.28 -10.37
CA PRO A 81 -13.38 10.34 -9.60
C PRO A 81 -12.45 11.41 -9.03
N TYR A 82 -11.18 11.04 -8.80
CA TYR A 82 -10.13 11.98 -8.41
C TYR A 82 -9.12 12.12 -9.55
N MET A 83 -9.00 13.32 -10.10
CA MET A 83 -7.99 13.68 -11.07
C MET A 83 -7.31 14.98 -10.64
N PRO A 84 -6.01 14.99 -10.29
CA PRO A 84 -5.27 16.24 -10.16
C PRO A 84 -5.09 16.90 -11.53
N ASP A 85 -4.83 18.21 -11.53
CA ASP A 85 -4.72 19.02 -12.75
C ASP A 85 -3.69 18.43 -13.73
N GLU A 86 -2.53 17.98 -13.24
CA GLU A 86 -1.49 17.36 -14.06
C GLU A 86 -1.98 16.08 -14.75
N ALA A 87 -2.77 15.25 -14.06
CA ALA A 87 -3.34 14.04 -14.64
C ALA A 87 -4.43 14.36 -15.67
N LEU A 88 -5.27 15.39 -15.41
CA LEU A 88 -6.29 15.85 -16.35
C LEU A 88 -5.65 16.32 -17.66
N HIS A 89 -4.68 17.21 -17.56
CA HIS A 89 -3.98 17.76 -18.71
C HIS A 89 -3.22 16.67 -19.47
N GLU A 90 -2.54 15.78 -18.74
CA GLU A 90 -1.85 14.68 -19.38
C GLU A 90 -2.81 13.75 -20.15
N ILE A 91 -3.99 13.42 -19.61
CA ILE A 91 -4.89 12.48 -20.28
C ILE A 91 -5.75 13.13 -21.37
N TYR A 92 -6.14 14.40 -21.23
CA TYR A 92 -7.18 14.98 -22.09
C TYR A 92 -6.73 16.13 -23.01
N ASP A 93 -5.58 16.77 -22.81
CA ASP A 93 -5.21 17.95 -23.61
C ASP A 93 -5.12 17.64 -25.11
N ASP A 94 -4.57 16.47 -25.46
CA ASP A 94 -4.46 16.03 -26.86
C ASP A 94 -5.83 15.80 -27.51
N ILE A 95 -6.90 15.67 -26.71
CA ILE A 95 -8.27 15.42 -27.18
C ILE A 95 -9.01 16.72 -27.47
N LEU A 96 -8.56 17.84 -26.90
CA LEU A 96 -9.16 19.16 -27.12
C LEU A 96 -9.05 19.66 -28.57
N GLN A 97 -8.25 18.98 -29.41
CA GLN A 97 -8.22 19.20 -30.85
C GLN A 97 -9.51 18.75 -31.57
N PHE A 98 -10.33 17.90 -30.92
CA PHE A 98 -11.60 17.40 -31.43
C PHE A 98 -12.77 18.21 -30.86
N ASN A 99 -13.84 18.33 -31.64
CA ASN A 99 -15.11 18.85 -31.14
C ASN A 99 -15.93 17.70 -30.58
N VAL A 100 -16.05 17.65 -29.26
CA VAL A 100 -16.76 16.61 -28.53
C VAL A 100 -18.02 17.18 -27.91
N VAL A 101 -19.15 16.55 -28.16
CA VAL A 101 -20.47 16.90 -27.59
C VAL A 101 -21.06 15.66 -26.90
N CYS A 102 -21.60 15.84 -25.70
CA CYS A 102 -22.36 14.80 -25.00
C CYS A 102 -23.68 15.40 -24.51
N ASP A 103 -24.82 14.81 -24.88
CA ASP A 103 -26.16 15.30 -24.53
C ASP A 103 -26.35 16.81 -24.79
N GLY A 104 -25.85 17.28 -25.94
CA GLY A 104 -25.91 18.69 -26.36
C GLY A 104 -24.94 19.64 -25.64
N LYS A 105 -24.08 19.13 -24.73
CA LYS A 105 -23.04 19.91 -24.05
C LYS A 105 -21.69 19.75 -24.74
N ASN A 106 -21.08 20.88 -25.11
CA ASN A 106 -19.71 20.89 -25.61
C ASN A 106 -18.72 20.58 -24.48
N LEU A 107 -17.88 19.56 -24.67
CA LEU A 107 -16.85 19.14 -23.73
C LEU A 107 -15.51 19.78 -24.15
N ASN A 108 -15.38 21.07 -23.87
CA ASN A 108 -14.27 21.91 -24.35
C ASN A 108 -13.13 22.10 -23.32
N SER A 109 -13.08 21.27 -22.28
CA SER A 109 -12.03 21.29 -21.29
C SER A 109 -11.72 19.88 -20.78
N PRO A 110 -10.50 19.63 -20.28
CA PRO A 110 -10.13 18.35 -19.65
C PRO A 110 -11.10 17.90 -18.56
N GLU A 111 -11.57 18.83 -17.73
CA GLU A 111 -12.52 18.56 -16.63
C GLU A 111 -13.86 18.06 -17.17
N LEU A 112 -14.37 18.70 -18.24
CA LEU A 112 -15.62 18.30 -18.86
C LEU A 112 -15.49 16.95 -19.57
N LEU A 113 -14.38 16.71 -20.27
CA LEU A 113 -14.11 15.41 -20.88
C LEU A 113 -14.05 14.31 -19.82
N ASN A 114 -13.39 14.55 -18.68
CA ASN A 114 -13.34 13.58 -17.59
C ASN A 114 -14.70 13.35 -16.93
N GLN A 115 -15.43 14.44 -16.62
CA GLN A 115 -16.73 14.37 -15.97
C GLN A 115 -17.75 13.55 -16.77
N TYR A 116 -17.70 13.63 -18.10
CA TYR A 116 -18.63 12.95 -19.00
C TYR A 116 -18.06 11.63 -19.58
N PHE A 117 -16.89 11.17 -19.12
CA PHE A 117 -16.25 9.98 -19.69
C PHE A 117 -17.05 8.68 -19.46
N TYR A 118 -17.82 8.59 -18.37
CA TYR A 118 -18.73 7.46 -18.12
C TYR A 118 -19.79 7.30 -19.22
N ASP A 119 -20.11 8.38 -19.93
CA ASP A 119 -21.05 8.41 -21.06
C ASP A 119 -20.33 8.47 -22.42
N PHE A 120 -19.08 7.98 -22.51
CA PHE A 120 -18.27 8.02 -23.75
C PHE A 120 -19.03 7.51 -25.00
N ASP A 121 -19.85 6.46 -24.84
CA ASP A 121 -20.62 5.90 -25.95
C ASP A 121 -21.65 6.88 -26.51
N LYS A 122 -22.09 7.87 -25.72
CA LYS A 122 -22.98 8.95 -26.15
C LYS A 122 -22.25 10.15 -26.76
N TRP A 123 -20.92 10.15 -26.79
CA TRP A 123 -20.18 11.27 -27.35
C TRP A 123 -20.34 11.34 -28.87
N GLU A 124 -20.69 12.52 -29.36
CA GLU A 124 -20.62 12.93 -30.75
C GLU A 124 -19.27 13.62 -30.97
N ILE A 125 -18.42 13.06 -31.83
CA ILE A 125 -17.02 13.50 -31.99
C ILE A 125 -16.77 13.91 -33.43
N LYS A 126 -16.27 15.12 -33.63
CA LYS A 126 -15.83 15.63 -34.92
C LYS A 126 -14.36 16.02 -34.89
N ASP A 127 -13.66 15.75 -35.98
CA ASP A 127 -12.29 16.20 -36.16
C ASP A 127 -12.21 17.73 -36.30
N SER A 128 -10.98 18.25 -36.40
CA SER A 128 -10.74 19.69 -36.56
C SER A 128 -11.28 20.27 -37.89
N SER A 129 -11.63 19.42 -38.86
CA SER A 129 -12.29 19.79 -40.11
C SER A 129 -13.81 19.71 -40.03
N GLY A 130 -14.37 19.30 -38.89
CA GLY A 130 -15.81 19.14 -38.66
C GLY A 130 -16.39 17.82 -39.19
N ILE A 131 -15.54 16.86 -39.59
CA ILE A 131 -15.95 15.54 -40.05
C ILE A 131 -16.19 14.64 -38.83
N GLU A 132 -17.32 13.94 -38.83
CA GLU A 132 -17.70 13.01 -37.76
C GLU A 132 -16.80 11.78 -37.74
N PHE A 133 -16.42 11.35 -36.54
CA PHE A 133 -15.64 10.14 -36.33
C PHE A 133 -16.44 8.91 -36.76
N THR A 134 -15.75 7.96 -37.40
CA THR A 134 -16.24 6.61 -37.62
C THR A 134 -16.25 5.80 -36.31
N GLU A 135 -17.01 4.70 -36.27
CA GLU A 135 -16.99 3.77 -35.12
C GLU A 135 -15.58 3.22 -34.82
N ASP A 136 -14.77 2.97 -35.85
CA ASP A 136 -13.39 2.53 -35.67
C ASP A 136 -12.51 3.62 -35.04
N GLU A 137 -12.68 4.89 -35.43
CA GLU A 137 -11.98 6.02 -34.82
C GLU A 137 -12.44 6.22 -33.37
N LYS A 138 -13.74 6.11 -33.08
CA LYS A 138 -14.27 6.18 -31.72
C LYS A 138 -13.74 5.05 -30.83
N ARG A 139 -13.64 3.83 -31.38
CA ARG A 139 -13.01 2.68 -30.71
C ARG A 139 -11.52 2.92 -30.41
N HIS A 140 -10.75 3.41 -31.38
CA HIS A 140 -9.34 3.74 -31.15
C HIS A 140 -9.16 4.87 -30.13
N LEU A 141 -10.07 5.85 -30.08
CA LEU A 141 -10.06 6.87 -29.04
C LEU A 141 -10.39 6.29 -27.66
N LYS A 142 -11.32 5.34 -27.57
CA LYS A 142 -11.57 4.61 -26.31
C LYS A 142 -10.33 3.81 -25.88
N GLU A 143 -9.63 3.17 -26.82
CA GLU A 143 -8.36 2.48 -26.57
C GLU A 143 -7.26 3.44 -26.09
N TYR A 144 -7.20 4.67 -26.62
CA TYR A 144 -6.33 5.73 -26.10
C TYR A 144 -6.59 5.98 -24.61
N PHE A 145 -7.85 6.18 -24.21
CA PHE A 145 -8.20 6.46 -22.82
C PHE A 145 -7.98 5.26 -21.90
N ASN A 146 -8.35 4.05 -22.34
CA ASN A 146 -8.20 2.84 -21.53
C ASN A 146 -6.73 2.49 -21.23
N ASN A 147 -5.82 2.88 -22.12
CA ASN A 147 -4.39 2.59 -22.00
C ASN A 147 -3.54 3.77 -21.52
N SER A 148 -4.08 4.99 -21.55
CA SER A 148 -3.39 6.16 -20.98
C SER A 148 -3.50 6.15 -19.47
N ARG A 149 -2.38 6.47 -18.81
CA ARG A 149 -2.29 6.46 -17.36
C ARG A 149 -1.38 7.58 -16.88
N TRP A 150 -1.71 8.15 -15.73
CA TRP A 150 -0.82 9.03 -14.99
C TRP A 150 -0.22 8.25 -13.83
N THR A 151 1.08 7.99 -13.87
CA THR A 151 1.76 7.01 -13.00
C THR A 151 2.51 7.65 -11.83
N PHE A 152 2.18 8.90 -11.49
CA PHE A 152 2.91 9.71 -10.51
C PHE A 152 3.14 9.00 -9.18
N VAL A 153 2.09 8.41 -8.61
CA VAL A 153 2.17 7.77 -7.28
C VAL A 153 3.18 6.62 -7.27
N GLU A 154 3.16 5.75 -8.28
CA GLU A 154 4.10 4.63 -8.36
C GLU A 154 5.54 5.12 -8.55
N THR A 155 5.74 6.10 -9.43
CA THR A 155 7.06 6.70 -9.70
C THR A 155 7.64 7.33 -8.45
N GLU A 156 6.87 8.17 -7.75
CA GLU A 156 7.34 8.91 -6.60
C GLU A 156 7.50 8.04 -5.35
N TRP A 157 6.70 6.98 -5.19
CA TRP A 157 6.97 5.96 -4.19
C TRP A 157 8.30 5.26 -4.41
N ALA A 158 8.57 4.84 -5.65
CA ALA A 158 9.83 4.19 -5.98
C ALA A 158 11.02 5.09 -5.62
N HIS A 159 10.98 6.35 -6.05
CA HIS A 159 12.02 7.35 -5.80
C HIS A 159 12.19 7.69 -4.32
N THR A 160 11.09 7.97 -3.62
CA THR A 160 11.15 8.54 -2.27
C THR A 160 11.41 7.48 -1.20
N TYR A 161 10.86 6.27 -1.35
CA TYR A 161 10.84 5.27 -0.26
C TYR A 161 11.42 3.91 -0.65
N GLU A 162 11.34 3.48 -1.90
CA GLU A 162 11.70 2.09 -2.22
C GLU A 162 13.17 1.92 -2.61
N ASN A 163 13.72 2.85 -3.40
CA ASN A 163 15.06 2.72 -3.98
C ASN A 163 16.16 2.58 -2.93
N ASN A 164 16.07 3.33 -1.83
CA ASN A 164 17.10 3.38 -0.79
C ASN A 164 16.71 2.61 0.48
N TRP A 165 15.55 1.93 0.50
CA TRP A 165 15.03 1.26 1.69
C TRP A 165 16.05 0.32 2.34
N GLY A 166 16.67 -0.55 1.55
CA GLY A 166 17.56 -1.60 2.05
C GLY A 166 18.80 -1.04 2.76
N GLU A 167 19.44 -0.04 2.16
CA GLU A 167 20.60 0.62 2.74
C GLU A 167 20.24 1.42 4.00
N PHE A 168 19.12 2.16 3.92
CA PHE A 168 18.60 2.95 5.03
C PHE A 168 18.31 2.07 6.25
N ILE A 169 17.48 1.02 6.09
CA ILE A 169 17.06 0.23 7.23
C ILE A 169 18.23 -0.58 7.83
N GLN A 170 19.17 -1.05 7.01
CA GLN A 170 20.35 -1.75 7.49
C GLN A 170 21.27 -0.82 8.29
N SER A 171 21.47 0.42 7.83
CA SER A 171 22.21 1.45 8.55
C SER A 171 21.58 1.73 9.92
N VAL A 172 20.27 1.99 9.95
CA VAL A 172 19.54 2.28 11.18
C VAL A 172 19.57 1.09 12.14
N GLU A 173 19.32 -0.12 11.66
CA GLU A 173 19.35 -1.32 12.50
C GLU A 173 20.73 -1.55 13.14
N ASN A 174 21.82 -1.30 12.41
CA ASN A 174 23.18 -1.37 12.95
C ASN A 174 23.42 -0.34 14.06
N LYS A 175 22.96 0.91 13.86
CA LYS A 175 23.06 1.96 14.90
C LYS A 175 22.24 1.60 16.14
N ILE A 176 21.06 1.00 15.97
CA ILE A 176 20.21 0.54 17.07
C ILE A 176 20.88 -0.59 17.86
N LYS A 177 21.49 -1.56 17.16
CA LYS A 177 22.28 -2.63 17.80
C LYS A 177 23.46 -2.07 18.60
N GLN A 178 24.17 -1.09 18.04
CA GLN A 178 25.26 -0.40 18.74
C GLN A 178 24.76 0.38 19.97
N ALA A 179 23.66 1.11 19.85
CA ALA A 179 23.05 1.83 20.97
C ALA A 179 22.66 0.88 22.12
N TYR A 180 22.11 -0.30 21.81
CA TYR A 180 21.80 -1.30 22.82
C TYR A 180 23.04 -1.91 23.50
N ALA A 181 24.11 -2.16 22.73
CA ALA A 181 25.37 -2.67 23.27
C ALA A 181 26.04 -1.65 24.20
N ASN A 182 25.93 -0.36 23.87
CA ASN A 182 26.54 0.75 24.60
C ASN A 182 25.61 1.37 25.66
N ARG A 183 24.47 0.75 25.98
CA ARG A 183 23.46 1.34 26.89
C ARG A 183 23.97 1.63 28.31
N ASN A 184 25.08 1.02 28.71
CA ASN A 184 25.73 1.21 30.02
C ASN A 184 26.92 2.19 29.95
N THR A 185 27.19 2.79 28.80
CA THR A 185 28.25 3.78 28.62
C THR A 185 27.63 5.17 28.41
N SER A 186 28.36 6.23 28.74
CA SER A 186 27.91 7.63 28.54
C SER A 186 27.92 8.07 27.07
N THR A 187 27.95 7.13 26.12
CA THR A 187 28.05 7.40 24.69
C THR A 187 26.67 7.74 24.14
N SER A 188 26.51 8.92 23.53
CA SER A 188 25.27 9.29 22.85
C SER A 188 24.98 8.37 21.68
N SER A 189 23.70 8.08 21.42
CA SER A 189 23.31 7.31 20.24
C SER A 189 23.68 8.04 18.94
N SER A 190 24.06 7.28 17.92
CA SER A 190 24.28 7.77 16.55
C SER A 190 23.02 7.82 15.69
N VAL A 191 21.87 7.39 16.25
CA VAL A 191 20.56 7.46 15.59
C VAL A 191 20.07 8.91 15.63
N THR A 192 19.83 9.49 14.46
CA THR A 192 19.43 10.90 14.34
C THR A 192 17.92 11.08 14.44
N GLN A 193 17.47 12.30 14.76
CA GLN A 193 16.05 12.63 14.74
C GLN A 193 15.45 12.43 13.34
N ASP A 194 16.19 12.74 12.28
CA ASP A 194 15.73 12.57 10.91
C ASP A 194 15.53 11.10 10.55
N GLU A 195 16.38 10.20 11.06
CA GLU A 195 16.19 8.75 10.91
C GLU A 195 14.93 8.27 11.63
N LEU A 196 14.66 8.77 12.85
CA LEU A 196 13.44 8.44 13.59
C LEU A 196 12.19 8.94 12.87
N ASN A 197 12.24 10.16 12.34
CA ASN A 197 11.16 10.76 11.55
C ASN A 197 10.92 9.96 10.26
N THR A 198 11.99 9.57 9.58
CA THR A 198 11.93 8.78 8.35
C THR A 198 11.32 7.40 8.61
N LEU A 199 11.70 6.72 9.71
CA LEU A 199 11.08 5.46 10.12
C LEU A 199 9.57 5.60 10.39
N MET A 200 9.15 6.71 11.01
CA MET A 200 7.73 7.00 11.20
C MET A 200 7.01 7.17 9.85
N LYS A 201 7.61 7.86 8.88
CA LYS A 201 7.05 7.98 7.53
C LYS A 201 6.89 6.61 6.87
N TYR A 202 7.91 5.74 6.96
CA TYR A 202 7.79 4.36 6.50
C TYR A 202 6.63 3.62 7.19
N CYS A 203 6.54 3.70 8.52
CA CYS A 203 5.45 3.10 9.29
C CYS A 203 4.07 3.55 8.79
N MET A 204 3.90 4.85 8.49
CA MET A 204 2.66 5.41 7.94
C MET A 204 2.38 4.91 6.53
N ILE A 205 3.37 4.91 5.64
CA ILE A 205 3.20 4.49 4.24
C ILE A 205 2.85 3.00 4.14
N TYR A 206 3.58 2.16 4.87
CA TYR A 206 3.31 0.73 4.93
C TYR A 206 1.95 0.41 5.55
N ASN A 207 1.45 1.26 6.46
CA ASN A 207 0.11 1.12 7.00
C ASN A 207 -0.95 1.46 5.94
N TRP A 208 -0.77 2.58 5.23
CA TRP A 208 -1.73 3.09 4.25
C TRP A 208 -1.78 2.28 2.94
N ARG A 209 -0.65 1.73 2.49
CA ARG A 209 -0.62 0.88 1.28
C ARG A 209 -1.26 -0.49 1.48
N SER A 210 -1.30 -0.98 2.73
CA SER A 210 -2.07 -2.19 3.04
C SER A 210 -3.55 -1.85 3.06
N ILE A 211 -4.32 -2.38 2.11
CA ILE A 211 -5.78 -2.17 2.01
C ILE A 211 -6.47 -2.49 3.36
N ALA A 212 -5.96 -3.50 4.08
CA ALA A 212 -6.48 -3.93 5.38
C ALA A 212 -5.94 -3.13 6.58
N GLY A 213 -4.69 -2.67 6.57
CA GLY A 213 -4.03 -2.14 7.78
C GLY A 213 -4.37 -0.69 8.14
N ASN A 214 -4.95 0.07 7.22
CA ASN A 214 -5.27 1.49 7.43
C ASN A 214 -6.54 1.70 8.28
N GLU A 215 -6.53 1.21 9.53
CA GLU A 215 -7.68 1.21 10.45
C GLU A 215 -8.24 2.62 10.68
N ILE A 216 -7.37 3.64 10.78
CA ILE A 216 -7.81 5.03 11.01
C ILE A 216 -8.57 5.56 9.79
N PHE A 217 -8.03 5.37 8.58
CA PHE A 217 -8.76 5.76 7.38
C PHE A 217 -10.04 4.95 7.21
N ASN A 218 -9.98 3.63 7.36
CA ASN A 218 -11.12 2.73 7.20
C ASN A 218 -12.25 3.11 8.17
N SER A 219 -11.94 3.32 9.44
CA SER A 219 -12.93 3.76 10.43
C SER A 219 -13.54 5.11 10.06
N ILE A 220 -12.74 6.12 9.71
CA ILE A 220 -13.27 7.43 9.28
C ILE A 220 -14.15 7.29 8.04
N TYR A 221 -13.73 6.47 7.08
CA TYR A 221 -14.44 6.29 5.81
C TYR A 221 -15.78 5.57 6.02
N ASP A 222 -15.83 4.57 6.89
CA ASP A 222 -17.06 3.83 7.20
C ASP A 222 -18.11 4.68 7.96
N PHE A 223 -17.71 5.79 8.58
CA PHE A 223 -18.63 6.74 9.21
C PHE A 223 -19.20 7.79 8.24
N ILE A 224 -18.81 7.80 6.96
CA ILE A 224 -19.36 8.73 5.98
C ILE A 224 -20.85 8.42 5.77
N PRO A 225 -21.76 9.40 5.95
CA PRO A 225 -23.16 9.25 5.58
C PRO A 225 -23.23 8.82 4.12
N PHE A 226 -24.09 7.86 3.76
CA PHE A 226 -24.21 7.26 2.41
C PHE A 226 -23.33 6.03 2.11
N THR A 227 -22.55 5.54 3.08
CA THR A 227 -21.70 4.34 2.90
C THR A 227 -22.50 3.12 2.41
N ASP A 228 -23.68 2.88 2.98
CA ASP A 228 -24.50 1.70 2.64
C ASP A 228 -25.14 1.83 1.25
N GLU A 229 -25.59 3.03 0.89
CA GLU A 229 -26.11 3.35 -0.43
C GLU A 229 -25.05 3.13 -1.51
N LEU A 230 -23.82 3.61 -1.28
CA LEU A 230 -22.71 3.43 -2.22
C LEU A 230 -22.29 1.96 -2.36
N LYS A 231 -22.35 1.16 -1.29
CA LYS A 231 -22.08 -0.28 -1.32
C LYS A 231 -23.11 -1.05 -2.16
N ASN A 232 -24.33 -0.53 -2.31
CA ASN A 232 -25.39 -1.16 -3.10
C ASN A 232 -25.33 -0.81 -4.59
N VAL A 233 -24.54 0.19 -4.99
CA VAL A 233 -24.34 0.57 -6.40
C VAL A 233 -23.18 -0.24 -6.98
N ILE A 234 -23.50 -1.33 -7.68
CA ILE A 234 -22.52 -2.19 -8.35
C ILE A 234 -22.09 -1.55 -9.67
N ILE A 235 -20.78 -1.44 -9.88
CA ILE A 235 -20.20 -1.00 -11.15
C ILE A 235 -20.07 -2.24 -12.06
N PRO A 236 -20.66 -2.25 -13.27
CA PRO A 236 -20.48 -3.34 -14.22
C PRO A 236 -19.00 -3.57 -14.53
N GLU A 237 -18.57 -4.83 -14.66
CA GLU A 237 -17.16 -5.18 -14.86
C GLU A 237 -16.53 -4.47 -16.06
N ALA A 238 -17.28 -4.30 -17.16
CA ALA A 238 -16.85 -3.60 -18.36
C ALA A 238 -16.60 -2.09 -18.15
N ASP A 239 -17.22 -1.50 -17.12
CA ASP A 239 -17.16 -0.06 -16.82
C ASP A 239 -16.15 0.26 -15.70
N ARG A 240 -15.55 -0.76 -15.09
CA ARG A 240 -14.59 -0.59 -13.99
C ARG A 240 -13.24 -0.10 -14.51
N THR A 241 -12.78 1.02 -13.97
CA THR A 241 -11.40 1.51 -14.18
C THR A 241 -10.38 0.57 -13.53
N TYR A 242 -10.71 -0.01 -12.37
CA TYR A 242 -9.91 -0.98 -11.63
C TYR A 242 -10.76 -2.19 -11.29
N GLU A 243 -10.20 -3.39 -11.46
CA GLU A 243 -10.92 -4.67 -11.32
C GLU A 243 -11.59 -4.84 -9.95
N ASP A 244 -10.91 -4.38 -8.89
CA ASP A 244 -11.35 -4.51 -7.50
C ASP A 244 -12.39 -3.47 -7.07
N ASP A 245 -12.66 -2.44 -7.88
CA ASP A 245 -13.64 -1.39 -7.58
C ASP A 245 -15.05 -1.88 -7.96
N VAL A 246 -15.55 -2.88 -7.22
CA VAL A 246 -16.81 -3.58 -7.51
C VAL A 246 -18.02 -2.67 -7.32
N THR A 247 -17.98 -1.79 -6.34
CA THR A 247 -19.06 -0.87 -5.99
C THR A 247 -18.63 0.59 -6.09
N ALA A 248 -19.59 1.51 -6.13
CA ALA A 248 -19.31 2.95 -6.03
C ALA A 248 -18.57 3.28 -4.72
N TYR A 249 -18.84 2.56 -3.63
CA TYR A 249 -18.10 2.69 -2.38
C TYR A 249 -16.61 2.36 -2.58
N ASP A 250 -16.29 1.25 -3.25
CA ASP A 250 -14.91 0.83 -3.49
C ASP A 250 -14.15 1.87 -4.32
N GLN A 251 -14.76 2.34 -5.42
CA GLN A 251 -14.16 3.36 -6.29
C GLN A 251 -13.91 4.69 -5.55
N MET A 252 -14.87 5.15 -4.74
CA MET A 252 -14.71 6.40 -3.99
C MET A 252 -13.68 6.27 -2.87
N LYS A 253 -13.60 5.08 -2.25
CA LYS A 253 -12.59 4.77 -1.23
C LYS A 253 -11.21 4.76 -1.86
N HIS A 254 -11.07 4.10 -3.00
CA HIS A 254 -9.85 4.05 -3.78
C HIS A 254 -9.39 5.44 -4.21
N ALA A 255 -10.28 6.25 -4.81
CA ALA A 255 -9.99 7.64 -5.17
C ALA A 255 -9.53 8.49 -3.97
N SER A 256 -10.13 8.28 -2.80
CA SER A 256 -9.73 8.96 -1.57
C SER A 256 -8.33 8.56 -1.08
N ILE A 257 -7.94 7.29 -1.28
CA ILE A 257 -6.59 6.80 -0.97
C ILE A 257 -5.57 7.39 -1.95
N ILE A 258 -5.85 7.34 -3.26
CA ILE A 258 -4.96 7.89 -4.28
C ILE A 258 -4.76 9.40 -4.07
N LYS A 259 -5.82 10.15 -3.77
CA LYS A 259 -5.70 11.56 -3.40
C LYS A 259 -4.78 11.77 -2.20
N ALA A 260 -4.93 10.95 -1.16
CA ALA A 260 -4.08 11.06 0.02
C ALA A 260 -2.61 10.77 -0.30
N PHE A 261 -2.33 9.85 -1.24
CA PHE A 261 -0.98 9.59 -1.74
C PHE A 261 -0.42 10.76 -2.52
N VAL A 262 -1.17 11.32 -3.47
CA VAL A 262 -0.74 12.49 -4.26
C VAL A 262 -0.46 13.70 -3.37
N ASP A 263 -1.41 14.08 -2.49
CA ASP A 263 -1.24 15.21 -1.57
C ASP A 263 0.01 15.07 -0.69
N TYR A 264 0.32 13.84 -0.28
CA TYR A 264 1.45 13.53 0.59
C TYR A 264 2.79 13.52 -0.16
N LEU A 265 2.83 12.90 -1.34
CA LEU A 265 4.01 12.83 -2.19
C LEU A 265 4.41 14.17 -2.77
N GLN A 266 3.45 14.89 -3.32
CA GLN A 266 3.70 16.12 -4.07
C GLN A 266 3.99 17.31 -3.15
N SER A 267 3.42 17.33 -1.94
CA SER A 267 3.42 18.53 -1.10
C SER A 267 3.61 18.27 0.40
N ASP A 268 3.93 17.04 0.82
CA ASP A 268 4.03 16.65 2.25
C ASP A 268 2.79 17.12 3.03
N SER A 269 1.60 16.94 2.45
CA SER A 269 0.34 17.54 2.91
C SER A 269 -0.81 16.52 3.02
N GLY A 270 -2.03 17.02 3.28
CA GLY A 270 -3.25 16.21 3.26
C GLY A 270 -3.46 15.33 4.51
N LYS A 271 -4.33 14.32 4.35
CA LYS A 271 -4.80 13.47 5.45
C LYS A 271 -3.67 12.63 6.06
N MET A 272 -2.81 12.05 5.22
CA MET A 272 -1.65 11.28 5.68
C MET A 272 -0.71 12.15 6.51
N LYS A 273 -0.38 13.37 6.05
CA LYS A 273 0.48 14.29 6.82
C LYS A 273 -0.14 14.70 8.14
N THR A 274 -1.43 14.97 8.15
CA THR A 274 -2.16 15.34 9.38
C THR A 274 -2.02 14.23 10.44
N ILE A 275 -2.19 12.98 10.01
CA ILE A 275 -2.08 11.81 10.89
C ILE A 275 -0.63 11.58 11.32
N GLU A 276 0.33 11.62 10.37
CA GLU A 276 1.77 11.57 10.68
C GLU A 276 2.16 12.59 11.75
N SER A 277 1.75 13.85 11.57
CA SER A 277 2.11 14.94 12.48
C SER A 277 1.53 14.72 13.88
N ALA A 278 0.30 14.21 13.95
CA ALA A 278 -0.33 13.86 15.23
C ALA A 278 0.41 12.72 15.94
N PHE A 279 0.93 11.74 15.19
CA PHE A 279 1.76 10.68 15.74
C PHE A 279 3.12 11.22 16.20
N MET A 280 3.85 11.93 15.35
CA MET A 280 5.19 12.48 15.68
C MET A 280 5.22 13.33 16.95
N GLN A 281 4.12 14.01 17.28
CA GLN A 281 4.01 14.83 18.50
C GLN A 281 3.75 14.03 19.79
N ARG A 282 3.28 12.77 19.69
CA ARG A 282 2.69 12.03 20.83
C ARG A 282 3.32 10.68 21.08
N VAL A 283 4.09 10.16 20.13
CA VAL A 283 4.65 8.80 20.22
C VAL A 283 6.17 8.81 20.11
N ALA A 284 6.78 7.86 20.80
CA ALA A 284 8.20 7.56 20.73
C ALA A 284 8.39 6.12 20.23
N PRO A 285 9.42 5.86 19.42
CA PRO A 285 9.74 4.51 18.99
C PRO A 285 10.33 3.67 20.12
N VAL A 286 9.86 2.44 20.21
CA VAL A 286 10.42 1.34 20.96
C VAL A 286 10.94 0.34 19.94
N PHE A 287 12.25 0.26 19.80
CA PHE A 287 12.91 -0.70 18.94
C PHE A 287 12.92 -2.07 19.61
N LEU A 288 12.31 -3.04 18.95
CA LEU A 288 12.14 -4.42 19.39
C LEU A 288 13.10 -5.27 18.58
N MET A 289 14.21 -5.67 19.19
CA MET A 289 15.26 -6.44 18.54
C MET A 289 15.15 -7.93 18.85
N THR A 290 15.45 -8.74 17.84
CA THR A 290 15.66 -10.18 17.98
C THR A 290 16.92 -10.61 17.20
N ASN A 291 17.05 -11.90 16.91
CA ASN A 291 18.12 -12.51 16.12
C ASN A 291 17.54 -13.45 15.06
N ASP A 292 18.40 -13.91 14.15
CA ASP A 292 18.00 -14.81 13.05
C ASP A 292 17.47 -16.17 13.52
N THR A 293 17.72 -16.56 14.78
CA THR A 293 17.18 -17.80 15.35
C THR A 293 15.70 -17.67 15.68
N ASN A 294 15.23 -16.48 16.04
CA ASN A 294 13.83 -16.20 16.34
C ASN A 294 13.40 -14.94 15.58
N PRO A 295 13.27 -15.00 14.25
CA PRO A 295 12.97 -13.83 13.46
C PRO A 295 11.50 -13.43 13.59
N PHE A 296 11.23 -12.14 13.38
CA PHE A 296 9.89 -11.67 13.06
C PHE A 296 9.46 -12.18 11.69
N ILE A 297 8.20 -12.60 11.59
CA ILE A 297 7.52 -12.75 10.30
C ILE A 297 7.05 -11.35 9.82
N THR A 298 6.65 -11.22 8.56
CA THR A 298 5.87 -10.05 8.11
C THR A 298 4.61 -10.49 7.39
N SER A 299 3.85 -9.55 6.83
CA SER A 299 2.62 -9.85 6.11
C SER A 299 2.29 -8.82 5.03
N ASP A 300 1.13 -8.97 4.39
CA ASP A 300 0.47 -7.94 3.59
C ASP A 300 0.01 -6.71 4.40
N VAL A 301 0.22 -6.73 5.73
CA VAL A 301 0.02 -5.62 6.66
C VAL A 301 1.30 -5.45 7.53
N PRO A 302 2.39 -4.91 6.98
CA PRO A 302 3.66 -4.77 7.69
C PRO A 302 3.62 -3.72 8.82
N SER A 303 2.64 -2.82 8.80
CA SER A 303 2.40 -1.82 9.83
C SER A 303 0.93 -1.82 10.23
N PHE A 304 0.62 -1.99 11.51
CA PHE A 304 -0.76 -2.11 12.02
C PHE A 304 -0.91 -1.53 13.43
N THR A 305 -2.14 -1.14 13.76
CA THR A 305 -2.51 -0.78 15.13
C THR A 305 -2.84 -2.05 15.90
N ARG A 306 -2.15 -2.27 17.02
CA ARG A 306 -2.30 -3.44 17.89
C ARG A 306 -3.00 -3.07 19.18
N ASP A 307 -3.98 -3.88 19.56
CA ASP A 307 -4.59 -3.85 20.89
C ASP A 307 -3.66 -4.54 21.90
N ARG A 308 -3.26 -3.81 22.93
CA ARG A 308 -2.42 -4.33 24.02
C ARG A 308 -3.29 -4.92 25.13
N ALA A 309 -2.69 -5.80 25.93
CA ALA A 309 -3.35 -6.43 27.07
C ALA A 309 -3.81 -5.43 28.15
N ASP A 310 -3.21 -4.23 28.21
CA ASP A 310 -3.57 -3.13 29.12
C ASP A 310 -4.74 -2.27 28.59
N GLY A 311 -5.33 -2.62 27.45
CA GLY A 311 -6.42 -1.88 26.82
C GLY A 311 -5.98 -0.64 26.04
N LEU A 312 -4.67 -0.35 25.97
CA LEU A 312 -4.13 0.70 25.12
C LEU A 312 -3.83 0.17 23.71
N LYS A 313 -3.64 1.09 22.77
CA LYS A 313 -3.21 0.78 21.39
C LYS A 313 -1.76 1.24 21.18
N ASP A 314 -0.98 0.44 20.46
CA ASP A 314 0.29 0.86 19.86
C ASP A 314 0.32 0.56 18.37
N ILE A 315 1.18 1.24 17.61
CA ILE A 315 1.42 0.89 16.21
C ILE A 315 2.66 0.03 16.16
N ILE A 316 2.57 -1.11 15.49
CA ILE A 316 3.70 -1.99 15.25
C ILE A 316 4.06 -1.91 13.78
N PHE A 317 5.33 -1.62 13.49
CA PHE A 317 5.93 -1.73 12.17
C PHE A 317 7.04 -2.78 12.19
N VAL A 318 6.88 -3.86 11.42
CA VAL A 318 7.93 -4.86 11.26
C VAL A 318 8.90 -4.36 10.20
N ALA A 319 10.09 -3.91 10.60
CA ALA A 319 11.03 -3.30 9.66
C ALA A 319 11.92 -4.36 8.97
N THR A 320 12.43 -5.33 9.72
CA THR A 320 13.25 -6.44 9.22
C THR A 320 12.94 -7.72 10.02
N PRO A 321 13.44 -8.90 9.60
CA PRO A 321 13.30 -10.11 10.41
C PRO A 321 13.90 -10.00 11.82
N THR A 322 14.78 -9.03 12.08
CA THR A 322 15.46 -8.85 13.38
C THR A 322 15.11 -7.54 14.08
N LEU A 323 14.26 -6.71 13.48
CA LEU A 323 13.84 -5.43 14.02
C LEU A 323 12.35 -5.17 13.74
N ALA A 324 11.58 -5.03 14.81
CA ALA A 324 10.27 -4.38 14.78
C ALA A 324 10.33 -3.07 15.56
N ILE A 325 9.38 -2.18 15.29
CA ILE A 325 9.28 -0.86 15.93
C ILE A 325 7.87 -0.73 16.45
N GLY A 326 7.75 -0.59 17.78
CA GLY A 326 6.51 -0.21 18.42
C GLY A 326 6.47 1.30 18.62
N TYR A 327 5.37 1.95 18.27
CA TYR A 327 5.13 3.36 18.55
C TYR A 327 4.04 3.49 19.61
N GLY A 328 4.45 3.97 20.77
CA GLY A 328 3.58 4.21 21.92
C GLY A 328 3.83 5.59 22.52
N ARG A 329 3.02 5.97 23.52
CA ARG A 329 3.17 7.27 24.20
C ARG A 329 4.61 7.45 24.72
N GLY A 330 5.23 8.56 24.39
CA GLY A 330 6.58 8.88 24.83
C GLY A 330 7.00 10.29 24.43
N GLU A 331 8.22 10.66 24.81
CA GLU A 331 8.78 11.98 24.52
C GLU A 331 9.40 12.02 23.11
N THR A 332 9.14 13.10 22.38
CA THR A 332 9.72 13.34 21.05
C THR A 332 11.25 13.28 21.10
N GLY A 333 11.83 12.55 20.15
CA GLY A 333 13.28 12.38 20.01
C GLY A 333 13.95 11.46 21.02
N LYS A 334 13.17 10.85 21.92
CA LYS A 334 13.64 9.72 22.72
C LYS A 334 13.20 8.41 22.07
N PHE A 335 13.95 7.36 22.34
CA PHE A 335 13.60 6.01 21.95
C PHE A 335 14.08 5.00 22.98
N ILE A 336 13.47 3.83 22.98
CA ILE A 336 13.86 2.69 23.83
C ILE A 336 14.33 1.57 22.92
N VAL A 337 15.35 0.83 23.33
CA VAL A 337 15.75 -0.40 22.66
C VAL A 337 15.57 -1.58 23.60
N SER A 338 14.74 -2.54 23.19
CA SER A 338 14.47 -3.77 23.92
C SER A 338 14.94 -4.97 23.10
N LYS A 339 15.67 -5.90 23.74
CA LYS A 339 16.00 -7.19 23.14
C LYS A 339 15.01 -8.22 23.65
N LEU A 340 14.22 -8.77 22.73
CA LEU A 340 13.16 -9.71 23.05
C LEU A 340 13.69 -11.12 23.28
N SER A 341 13.03 -11.84 24.18
CA SER A 341 13.09 -13.29 24.31
C SER A 341 12.33 -13.98 23.17
N GLN A 342 12.58 -15.27 22.96
CA GLN A 342 11.85 -16.09 21.98
C GLN A 342 10.33 -16.05 22.19
N ASN A 343 9.87 -16.09 23.44
CA ASN A 343 8.44 -16.05 23.75
C ASN A 343 7.83 -14.68 23.41
N GLU A 344 8.54 -13.59 23.69
CA GLU A 344 8.07 -12.25 23.31
C GLU A 344 7.99 -12.11 21.78
N VAL A 345 8.99 -12.58 21.03
CA VAL A 345 8.94 -12.59 19.56
C VAL A 345 7.75 -13.38 19.06
N LEU A 346 7.47 -14.54 19.66
CA LEU A 346 6.30 -15.34 19.30
C LEU A 346 4.99 -14.57 19.51
N GLU A 347 4.84 -13.83 20.61
CA GLU A 347 3.64 -13.00 20.85
C GLU A 347 3.50 -11.86 19.82
N TYR A 348 4.61 -11.26 19.39
CA TYR A 348 4.59 -10.30 18.28
C TYR A 348 4.24 -10.98 16.95
N ASN A 349 4.78 -12.16 16.66
CA ASN A 349 4.44 -12.93 15.45
C ASN A 349 2.98 -13.36 15.43
N LYS A 350 2.39 -13.73 16.58
CA LYS A 350 0.94 -13.95 16.72
C LYS A 350 0.15 -12.69 16.43
N SER A 351 0.62 -11.53 16.88
CA SER A 351 -0.01 -10.24 16.55
C SER A 351 0.05 -9.99 15.04
N ILE A 352 1.22 -10.14 14.41
CA ILE A 352 1.38 -9.99 12.95
C ILE A 352 0.44 -10.96 12.20
N ALA A 353 0.37 -12.21 12.68
CA ALA A 353 -0.53 -13.22 12.14
C ALA A 353 -2.01 -12.91 12.38
N LYS A 354 -2.38 -12.19 13.44
CA LYS A 354 -3.76 -11.74 13.67
C LYS A 354 -4.19 -10.74 12.60
N TYR A 355 -3.35 -9.74 12.31
CA TYR A 355 -3.73 -8.62 11.43
C TYR A 355 -3.47 -8.86 9.93
N GLY A 356 -2.46 -9.65 9.56
CA GLY A 356 -2.16 -9.95 8.16
C GLY A 356 -2.95 -11.14 7.60
N ASN A 357 -3.27 -11.15 6.31
CA ASN A 357 -3.91 -12.28 5.63
C ASN A 357 -2.90 -13.18 4.89
N LYS A 358 -1.81 -12.58 4.41
CA LYS A 358 -0.71 -13.29 3.73
C LYS A 358 0.55 -13.12 4.56
N LEU A 359 1.00 -14.19 5.21
CA LEU A 359 2.18 -14.15 6.07
C LEU A 359 3.43 -14.51 5.28
N VAL A 360 4.46 -13.69 5.41
CA VAL A 360 5.77 -13.88 4.77
C VAL A 360 6.77 -14.37 5.81
N ILE A 361 7.36 -15.52 5.53
CA ILE A 361 8.18 -16.28 6.46
C ILE A 361 9.54 -16.58 5.82
N LYS A 362 10.59 -16.49 6.64
CA LYS A 362 11.98 -16.72 6.21
C LYS A 362 12.34 -18.21 6.15
N ASP A 363 11.81 -19.02 7.07
CA ASP A 363 12.11 -20.45 7.20
C ASP A 363 10.91 -21.31 6.79
N GLN A 364 11.16 -22.30 5.91
CA GLN A 364 10.15 -23.26 5.46
C GLN A 364 9.63 -24.16 6.58
N ASN A 365 10.42 -24.35 7.64
CA ASN A 365 10.10 -25.23 8.76
C ASN A 365 9.42 -24.47 9.91
N TYR A 366 9.09 -23.19 9.73
CA TYR A 366 8.38 -22.42 10.73
C TYR A 366 7.03 -23.08 11.02
N ASP A 367 6.79 -23.44 12.29
CA ASP A 367 5.51 -24.00 12.70
C ASP A 367 4.46 -22.87 12.69
N VAL A 368 3.77 -22.68 11.56
CA VAL A 368 2.74 -21.65 11.38
C VAL A 368 1.57 -21.86 12.34
N LYS A 369 1.26 -23.12 12.68
CA LYS A 369 0.14 -23.47 13.57
C LYS A 369 0.25 -22.80 14.94
N GLN A 370 1.47 -22.66 15.46
CA GLN A 370 1.73 -22.04 16.77
C GLN A 370 1.31 -20.56 16.84
N LEU A 371 1.08 -19.91 15.68
CA LEU A 371 0.59 -18.53 15.60
C LEU A 371 -0.91 -18.42 15.88
N PHE A 372 -1.65 -19.50 15.74
CA PHE A 372 -3.12 -19.51 15.79
C PHE A 372 -3.66 -20.38 16.92
N VAL A 373 -2.96 -21.46 17.26
CA VAL A 373 -3.35 -22.41 18.29
C VAL A 373 -2.47 -22.20 19.52
N GLY A 374 -3.08 -21.97 20.68
CA GLY A 374 -2.35 -21.89 21.94
C GLY A 374 -1.55 -23.17 22.19
N ILE A 375 -0.28 -23.04 22.60
CA ILE A 375 0.50 -24.19 23.05
C ILE A 375 -0.25 -24.78 24.25
N SER A 376 -0.90 -25.92 24.03
CA SER A 376 -1.45 -26.71 25.12
C SER A 376 -0.27 -27.09 26.00
N LYS A 377 -0.14 -26.44 27.17
CA LYS A 377 0.88 -26.77 28.16
C LYS A 377 0.73 -28.27 28.45
N ARG A 378 1.65 -29.09 27.94
CA ARG A 378 1.84 -30.43 28.46
C ARG A 378 2.33 -30.25 29.89
N ILE A 379 1.41 -30.34 30.83
CA ILE A 379 1.72 -30.67 32.22
C ILE A 379 2.16 -32.13 32.17
N THR A 380 3.46 -32.35 32.24
CA THR A 380 4.04 -33.65 32.64
C THR A 380 4.70 -33.47 33.98
#